data_AF-A0AAU3UB49-F1
#
_entry.id   AF-A0AAU3UB49-F1
#
_cell.length_a   1.000
_cell.length_b   1.000
_cell.length_c   1.000
_cell.angle_alpha   90.00
_cell.angle_beta   90.00
_cell.angle_gamma   90.00
#
_symmetry.space_group_name_H-M   'P 1'
#
loop_
_entity.id
_entity.type
_entity.pdbx_description
1 polymer ?
#
loop_
_entity_poly.entity_id
_entity_poly.type
_entity_poly.pdbx_seq_one_letter_code
_entity_poly.pdbx_strand_id
1 'polypeptide(L)'
;MKPALRRGWRDLNTVQFGMTPAHALTLGPMDTATGSFLDLLNGTRGLPLLREEGRRMDLPDGHVDRLVERLARAGLLDDAKGGGPAADTLRGKKDVIARLRPDLASLSLITSEPSDAIRHLAARRSLRVQVRGAGRVGAMLASLLAGAGIGEVDVRDVGRVEAGDVAPGGLPAESIGHRRDEAARQAVRRSAPDRPPRRSRTTPLPDGEPGFSLVILAPRDDVAVHAPPPSTAEPLIASGTPHLYAGVVEATGIVGPLVLPGETGCAGCLHEGRTDRDPAWPRLVAQWRSGAPRQAQPCDLTLATTVAGLAAAHALAFLDGRLPSSGGARWEVSLPGLTWHARPVWAHPACPCGAAEKGKGEHTSKDEESHETMAGHRSPEQLCRKADAAWPAGTWRAHV
;
A
#
# COMPACT_ATOMS: atom_id res chain seq x y z
N MET A 1 10.12 -17.75 14.71
CA MET A 1 10.58 -16.36 14.86
C MET A 1 10.66 -15.75 13.47
N LYS A 2 10.27 -14.48 13.34
CA LYS A 2 10.32 -13.76 12.06
C LYS A 2 11.77 -13.63 11.59
N PRO A 3 12.16 -14.27 10.47
CA PRO A 3 13.55 -14.25 10.01
C PRO A 3 13.96 -12.90 9.41
N ALA A 4 12.99 -12.03 9.12
CA ALA A 4 13.23 -10.71 8.55
C ALA A 4 13.84 -9.70 9.55
N LEU A 5 13.74 -9.96 10.86
CA LEU A 5 14.32 -9.11 11.89
C LEU A 5 15.74 -9.57 12.22
N ARG A 6 16.70 -8.64 12.18
CA ARG A 6 18.02 -8.87 12.78
C ARG A 6 17.87 -8.89 14.29
N ARG A 7 18.71 -9.68 14.96
CA ARG A 7 18.71 -9.81 16.42
C ARG A 7 20.10 -9.47 16.96
N GLY A 8 20.15 -8.77 18.09
CA GLY A 8 21.39 -8.47 18.80
C GLY A 8 21.13 -8.20 20.28
N TRP A 9 22.11 -8.46 21.13
CA TRP A 9 22.08 -8.08 22.54
C TRP A 9 22.44 -6.60 22.67
N ARG A 10 21.64 -5.84 23.43
CA ARG A 10 21.98 -4.45 23.78
C ARG A 10 22.86 -4.39 25.03
N ASP A 11 22.63 -5.31 25.95
CA ASP A 11 23.31 -5.48 27.22
C ASP A 11 23.20 -6.96 27.64
N LEU A 12 23.54 -7.27 28.90
CA LEU A 12 23.56 -8.64 29.43
C LEU A 12 22.16 -9.28 29.56
N ASN A 13 21.07 -8.51 29.52
CA ASN A 13 19.72 -9.05 29.76
C ASN A 13 18.66 -8.55 28.77
N THR A 14 19.01 -7.78 27.74
CA THR A 14 18.06 -7.22 26.80
C THR A 14 18.44 -7.54 25.36
N VAL A 15 17.50 -8.16 24.64
CA VAL A 15 17.62 -8.49 23.22
C VAL A 15 16.82 -7.50 22.39
N GLN A 16 17.46 -6.94 21.36
CA GLN A 16 16.82 -6.13 20.33
C GLN A 16 16.51 -6.98 19.10
N PHE A 17 15.33 -6.76 18.54
CA PHE A 17 14.87 -7.27 17.26
C PHE A 17 14.65 -6.09 16.32
N GLY A 18 15.21 -6.14 15.11
CA GLY A 18 15.13 -5.07 14.12
C GLY A 18 16.25 -4.02 14.22
N MET A 19 16.49 -3.31 13.12
CA MET A 19 17.57 -2.31 13.00
C MET A 19 17.07 -0.88 12.84
N THR A 20 15.85 -0.67 12.32
CA THR A 20 15.33 0.67 12.04
C THR A 20 14.30 1.08 13.09
N PRO A 21 14.18 2.37 13.45
CA PRO A 21 13.21 2.83 14.45
C PRO A 21 11.76 2.41 14.16
N ALA A 22 11.41 2.25 12.89
CA ALA A 22 10.08 1.84 12.46
C ALA A 22 9.70 0.40 12.90
N HIS A 23 10.70 -0.48 13.07
CA HIS A 23 10.48 -1.91 13.31
C HIS A 23 11.26 -2.47 14.52
N ALA A 24 12.13 -1.67 15.14
CA ALA A 24 12.98 -2.14 16.23
C ALA A 24 12.22 -2.26 17.56
N LEU A 25 12.35 -3.42 18.20
CA LEU A 25 11.72 -3.78 19.47
C LEU A 25 12.77 -4.32 20.44
N THR A 26 12.66 -3.98 21.72
CA THR A 26 13.49 -4.56 22.78
C THR A 26 12.68 -5.48 23.69
N LEU A 27 13.29 -6.60 24.08
CA LEU A 27 12.73 -7.55 25.02
C LEU A 27 13.76 -7.83 26.13
N GLY A 28 13.36 -7.55 27.36
CA GLY A 28 14.13 -7.84 28.57
C GLY A 28 13.22 -7.92 29.81
N PRO A 29 13.69 -8.46 30.94
CA PRO A 29 14.95 -9.19 31.05
C PRO A 29 14.89 -10.55 30.33
N MET A 30 16.02 -11.00 29.80
CA MET A 30 16.23 -12.25 29.09
C MET A 30 17.60 -12.81 29.49
N ASP A 31 17.63 -13.97 30.12
CA ASP A 31 18.87 -14.66 30.45
C ASP A 31 19.49 -15.36 29.22
N THR A 32 20.74 -15.79 29.35
CA THR A 32 21.47 -16.46 28.27
C THR A 32 20.80 -17.74 27.81
N ALA A 33 20.22 -18.54 28.73
CA ALA A 33 19.55 -19.79 28.41
C ALA A 33 18.30 -19.55 27.54
N THR A 34 17.47 -18.58 27.91
CA THR A 34 16.31 -18.11 27.13
C THR A 34 16.77 -17.54 25.80
N GLY A 35 17.87 -16.79 25.77
CA GLY A 35 18.47 -16.27 24.55
C GLY A 35 18.88 -17.37 23.56
N SER A 36 19.54 -18.43 24.04
CA SER A 36 19.89 -19.61 23.23
C SER A 36 18.64 -20.38 22.78
N PHE A 37 17.60 -20.47 23.63
CA PHE A 37 16.35 -21.13 23.27
C PHE A 37 15.65 -20.48 22.07
N LEU A 38 15.81 -19.15 21.89
CA LEU A 38 15.23 -18.44 20.73
C LEU A 38 15.69 -19.01 19.38
N ASP A 39 16.88 -19.62 19.30
CA ASP A 39 17.42 -20.23 18.06
C ASP A 39 16.65 -21.49 17.64
N LEU A 40 15.94 -22.11 18.59
CA LEU A 40 15.08 -23.26 18.33
C LEU A 40 13.75 -22.86 17.67
N LEU A 41 13.37 -21.58 17.73
CA LEU A 41 12.16 -21.02 17.13
C LEU A 41 12.34 -20.71 15.64
N ASN A 42 12.90 -21.65 14.89
CA ASN A 42 13.19 -21.51 13.45
C ASN A 42 12.09 -22.06 12.52
N GLY A 43 10.97 -22.53 13.10
CA GLY A 43 9.81 -23.05 12.35
C GLY A 43 9.86 -24.55 12.02
N THR A 44 10.91 -25.28 12.42
CA THR A 44 10.99 -26.74 12.19
C THR A 44 10.37 -27.57 13.32
N ARG A 45 10.08 -26.95 14.47
CA ARG A 45 9.57 -27.61 15.68
C ARG A 45 8.19 -27.07 16.06
N GLY A 46 7.27 -27.97 16.41
CA GLY A 46 6.00 -27.60 17.04
C GLY A 46 6.13 -27.36 18.54
N LEU A 47 5.09 -26.81 19.16
CA LEU A 47 5.07 -26.46 20.58
C LEU A 47 5.38 -27.64 21.53
N PRO A 48 4.92 -28.89 21.28
CA PRO A 48 5.29 -30.03 22.13
C PRO A 48 6.80 -30.31 22.18
N LEU A 49 7.48 -30.24 21.03
CA LEU A 49 8.93 -30.43 20.94
C LEU A 49 9.68 -29.26 21.58
N LEU A 50 9.19 -28.03 21.42
CA LEU A 50 9.79 -26.85 22.06
C LEU A 50 9.73 -26.94 23.59
N ARG A 51 8.66 -27.50 24.16
CA ARG A 51 8.55 -27.75 25.61
C ARG A 51 9.55 -28.82 26.08
N GLU A 52 9.77 -29.86 25.29
CA GLU A 52 10.77 -30.89 25.59
C GLU A 52 12.19 -30.31 25.60
N GLU A 53 12.54 -29.52 24.58
CA GLU A 53 13.84 -28.82 24.52
C GLU A 53 14.00 -27.82 25.67
N GLY A 54 12.93 -27.11 26.05
CA GLY A 54 12.99 -26.21 27.20
C GLY A 54 13.35 -26.92 28.51
N ARG A 55 12.80 -28.13 28.73
CA ARG A 55 13.17 -28.96 29.89
C ARG A 55 14.62 -29.45 29.81
N ARG A 56 15.12 -29.79 28.62
CA ARG A 56 16.54 -30.17 28.42
C ARG A 56 17.51 -29.03 28.69
N MET A 57 17.05 -27.78 28.58
CA MET A 57 17.81 -26.57 28.87
C MET A 57 17.60 -26.06 30.30
N ASP A 58 17.00 -26.87 31.19
CA ASP A 58 16.67 -26.52 32.59
C ASP A 58 15.84 -25.24 32.73
N LEU A 59 15.01 -24.91 31.73
CA LEU A 59 14.09 -23.78 31.81
C LEU A 59 12.92 -24.10 32.76
N PRO A 60 12.45 -23.14 33.58
CA PRO A 60 11.34 -23.37 34.49
C PRO A 60 10.06 -23.83 33.79
N ASP A 61 9.23 -24.60 34.50
CA ASP A 61 7.94 -25.04 33.97
C ASP A 61 7.05 -23.85 33.54
N GLY A 62 6.41 -24.01 32.39
CA GLY A 62 5.62 -22.98 31.73
C GLY A 62 6.40 -21.78 31.18
N HIS A 63 7.74 -21.75 31.31
CA HIS A 63 8.56 -20.64 30.78
C HIS A 63 8.49 -20.56 29.26
N VAL A 64 8.56 -21.70 28.57
CA VAL A 64 8.44 -21.78 27.10
C VAL A 64 7.12 -21.20 26.62
N ASP A 65 6.01 -21.56 27.26
CA ASP A 65 4.67 -21.08 26.87
C ASP A 65 4.55 -19.57 27.10
N ARG A 66 4.96 -19.06 28.28
CA ARG A 66 4.99 -17.62 28.57
C ARG A 66 5.87 -16.85 27.59
N LEU A 67 7.02 -17.40 27.20
CA LEU A 67 7.94 -16.80 26.24
C LEU A 67 7.31 -16.74 24.85
N VAL A 68 6.74 -17.85 24.37
CA VAL A 68 6.07 -17.91 23.06
C VAL A 68 4.90 -16.93 23.01
N GLU A 69 4.07 -16.87 24.05
CA GLU A 69 2.98 -15.90 24.17
C GLU A 69 3.48 -14.45 24.16
N ARG A 70 4.56 -14.15 24.88
CA ARG A 70 5.16 -12.81 24.90
C ARG A 70 5.72 -12.42 23.53
N LEU A 71 6.40 -13.34 22.84
CA LEU A 71 6.93 -13.12 21.49
C LEU A 71 5.81 -12.99 20.46
N ALA A 72 4.73 -13.76 20.58
CA ALA A 72 3.54 -13.65 19.74
C ALA A 72 2.87 -12.27 19.91
N ARG A 73 2.63 -11.84 21.16
CA ARG A 73 2.09 -10.50 21.47
C ARG A 73 3.00 -9.37 20.99
N ALA A 74 4.31 -9.58 20.99
CA ALA A 74 5.27 -8.63 20.44
C ALA A 74 5.37 -8.67 18.90
N GLY A 75 4.61 -9.55 18.22
CA GLY A 75 4.64 -9.70 16.76
C GLY A 75 5.97 -10.23 16.23
N LEU A 76 6.74 -10.98 17.02
CA LEU A 76 8.05 -11.53 16.66
C LEU A 76 7.98 -12.99 16.17
N LEU A 77 6.82 -13.61 16.27
CA LEU A 77 6.58 -14.96 15.77
C LEU A 77 5.79 -14.93 14.47
N ASP A 78 6.01 -15.97 13.69
CA ASP A 78 5.19 -16.29 12.52
C ASP A 78 4.93 -17.80 12.57
N ASP A 79 3.80 -18.22 12.02
CA ASP A 79 3.42 -19.62 11.95
C ASP A 79 3.76 -20.18 10.57
N ALA A 80 4.70 -21.13 10.56
CA ALA A 80 5.21 -21.77 9.36
C ALA A 80 4.15 -22.55 8.57
N LYS A 81 3.07 -23.00 9.24
CA LYS A 81 1.99 -23.80 8.63
C LYS A 81 0.64 -23.08 8.64
N GLY A 82 0.52 -21.94 9.29
CA GLY A 82 -0.73 -21.19 9.37
C GLY A 82 -1.07 -20.42 8.10
N GLY A 83 -2.23 -19.76 8.11
CA GLY A 83 -2.73 -18.95 6.98
C GLY A 83 -3.73 -19.62 6.05
N GLY A 84 -4.12 -20.87 6.36
CA GLY A 84 -5.23 -21.56 5.70
C GLY A 84 -4.93 -22.11 4.29
N PRO A 85 -5.96 -22.66 3.61
CA PRO A 85 -5.77 -23.44 2.39
C PRO A 85 -5.11 -22.69 1.22
N ALA A 86 -5.38 -21.39 1.09
CA ALA A 86 -4.77 -20.56 0.05
C ALA A 86 -3.26 -20.36 0.30
N ALA A 87 -2.86 -20.19 1.57
CA ALA A 87 -1.46 -20.11 1.97
C ALA A 87 -0.75 -21.47 1.78
N ASP A 88 -1.42 -22.59 2.09
CA ASP A 88 -0.89 -23.94 1.85
C ASP A 88 -0.66 -24.19 0.36
N THR A 89 -1.63 -23.82 -0.47
CA THR A 89 -1.51 -23.89 -1.94
C THR A 89 -0.33 -23.07 -2.43
N LEU A 90 -0.14 -21.86 -1.89
CA LEU A 90 1.00 -21.01 -2.25
C LEU A 90 2.33 -21.62 -1.80
N ARG A 91 2.41 -22.16 -0.57
CA ARG A 91 3.58 -22.89 -0.05
C ARG A 91 3.96 -24.10 -0.91
N GLY A 92 2.96 -24.77 -1.50
CA GLY A 92 3.19 -25.87 -2.44
C GLY A 92 3.95 -25.45 -3.71
N LYS A 93 3.89 -24.17 -4.10
CA LYS A 93 4.59 -23.62 -5.27
C LYS A 93 5.95 -23.06 -4.89
N LYS A 94 6.94 -23.95 -4.75
CA LYS A 94 8.29 -23.62 -4.25
C LYS A 94 8.96 -22.47 -5.00
N ASP A 95 8.91 -22.43 -6.32
CA ASP A 95 9.55 -21.38 -7.13
C ASP A 95 8.89 -20.01 -6.95
N VAL A 96 7.55 -20.01 -6.83
CA VAL A 96 6.76 -18.80 -6.58
C VAL A 96 7.10 -18.22 -5.20
N ILE A 97 7.15 -19.07 -4.18
CA ILE A 97 7.58 -18.66 -2.83
C ILE A 97 9.04 -18.20 -2.83
N ALA A 98 9.93 -18.84 -3.58
CA ALA A 98 11.31 -18.42 -3.66
C ALA A 98 11.43 -17.01 -4.25
N ARG A 99 10.66 -16.69 -5.30
CA ARG A 99 10.62 -15.37 -5.93
C ARG A 99 9.99 -14.30 -5.05
N LEU A 100 8.94 -14.64 -4.31
CA LEU A 100 8.22 -13.72 -3.41
C LEU A 100 8.77 -13.70 -1.98
N ARG A 101 9.87 -14.40 -1.70
CA ARG A 101 10.46 -14.48 -0.36
C ARG A 101 10.82 -13.10 0.21
N PRO A 102 11.41 -12.17 -0.55
CA PRO A 102 11.69 -10.81 -0.06
C PRO A 102 10.42 -10.04 0.32
N ASP A 103 9.37 -10.15 -0.49
CA ASP A 103 8.07 -9.53 -0.24
C ASP A 103 7.40 -10.11 1.00
N LEU A 104 7.41 -11.44 1.14
CA LEU A 104 6.88 -12.14 2.32
C LEU A 104 7.63 -11.73 3.60
N ALA A 105 8.95 -11.65 3.52
CA ALA A 105 9.78 -11.17 4.64
C ALA A 105 9.42 -9.74 5.02
N SER A 106 9.26 -8.84 4.04
CA SER A 106 8.87 -7.44 4.27
C SER A 106 7.46 -7.31 4.84
N LEU A 107 6.50 -8.08 4.31
CA LEU A 107 5.13 -8.15 4.83
C LEU A 107 5.12 -8.59 6.29
N SER A 108 5.95 -9.57 6.67
CA SER A 108 6.04 -10.02 8.07
C SER A 108 6.47 -8.92 9.04
N LEU A 109 7.19 -7.88 8.58
CA LEU A 109 7.61 -6.75 9.42
C LEU A 109 6.48 -5.74 9.70
N ILE A 110 5.43 -5.77 8.88
CA ILE A 110 4.34 -4.79 8.92
C ILE A 110 2.98 -5.44 9.22
N THR A 111 2.97 -6.73 9.58
CA THR A 111 1.81 -7.47 10.05
C THR A 111 2.06 -7.98 11.47
N SER A 112 1.03 -7.96 12.30
CA SER A 112 1.17 -8.24 13.73
C SER A 112 0.82 -9.69 14.06
N GLU A 113 -0.22 -10.25 13.43
CA GLU A 113 -0.67 -11.60 13.73
C GLU A 113 0.16 -12.66 12.98
N PRO A 114 0.36 -13.84 13.59
CA PRO A 114 0.96 -14.98 12.90
C PRO A 114 0.21 -15.31 11.60
N SER A 115 0.96 -15.61 10.55
CA SER A 115 0.47 -15.93 9.20
C SER A 115 -0.22 -14.81 8.43
N ASP A 116 -0.35 -13.59 8.96
CA ASP A 116 -0.93 -12.46 8.19
C ASP A 116 -0.18 -12.27 6.87
N ALA A 117 1.15 -12.26 6.91
CA ALA A 117 1.98 -12.01 5.74
C ALA A 117 1.72 -13.02 4.60
N ILE A 118 1.66 -14.32 4.91
CA ILE A 118 1.36 -15.34 3.90
C ILE A 118 -0.12 -15.31 3.47
N ARG A 119 -1.04 -14.91 4.37
CA ARG A 119 -2.46 -14.70 4.03
C ARG A 119 -2.64 -13.55 3.04
N HIS A 120 -1.99 -12.41 3.25
CA HIS A 120 -2.01 -11.29 2.29
C HIS A 120 -1.43 -11.71 0.94
N LEU A 121 -0.26 -12.37 0.94
CA LEU A 121 0.37 -12.83 -0.30
C LEU A 121 -0.50 -13.84 -1.06
N ALA A 122 -1.18 -14.74 -0.35
CA ALA A 122 -2.13 -15.66 -0.95
C ALA A 122 -3.39 -14.93 -1.46
N ALA A 123 -3.92 -13.97 -0.71
CA ALA A 123 -5.08 -13.17 -1.09
C ALA A 123 -4.83 -12.36 -2.36
N ARG A 124 -3.65 -11.71 -2.50
CA ARG A 124 -3.22 -10.97 -3.70
C ARG A 124 -3.42 -11.77 -4.99
N ARG A 125 -3.22 -13.08 -4.95
CA ARG A 125 -3.39 -13.96 -6.13
C ARG A 125 -4.82 -14.09 -6.61
N SER A 126 -5.80 -13.71 -5.81
CA SER A 126 -7.22 -13.69 -6.18
C SER A 126 -7.71 -12.32 -6.67
N LEU A 127 -6.89 -11.28 -6.49
CA LEU A 127 -7.25 -9.89 -6.80
C LEU A 127 -7.05 -9.57 -8.28
N ARG A 128 -7.87 -8.64 -8.76
CA ARG A 128 -7.80 -8.11 -10.13
C ARG A 128 -7.58 -6.62 -10.09
N VAL A 129 -6.56 -6.15 -10.80
CA VAL A 129 -6.26 -4.72 -10.93
C VAL A 129 -6.25 -4.35 -12.39
N GLN A 130 -6.83 -3.20 -12.73
CA GLN A 130 -6.70 -2.62 -14.06
C GLN A 130 -5.82 -1.37 -14.01
N VAL A 131 -4.86 -1.26 -14.92
CA VAL A 131 -4.11 -0.03 -15.16
C VAL A 131 -4.55 0.58 -16.49
N ARG A 132 -5.08 1.80 -16.45
CA ARG A 132 -5.47 2.58 -17.63
C ARG A 132 -4.38 3.58 -17.94
N GLY A 133 -3.64 3.33 -19.02
CA GLY A 133 -2.43 4.05 -19.39
C GLY A 133 -1.19 3.18 -19.24
N ALA A 134 -0.41 3.07 -20.31
CA ALA A 134 0.77 2.23 -20.42
C ALA A 134 2.02 3.03 -20.84
N GLY A 135 2.09 4.31 -20.50
CA GLY A 135 3.34 5.09 -20.57
C GLY A 135 4.37 4.63 -19.52
N ARG A 136 5.44 5.41 -19.33
CA ARG A 136 6.54 5.07 -18.40
C ARG A 136 6.07 4.72 -16.98
N VAL A 137 5.08 5.45 -16.45
CA VAL A 137 4.52 5.19 -15.12
C VAL A 137 3.65 3.93 -15.13
N GLY A 138 2.62 3.89 -15.98
CA GLY A 138 1.60 2.85 -15.95
C GLY A 138 2.11 1.45 -16.28
N ALA A 139 2.97 1.31 -17.30
CA ALA A 139 3.53 0.00 -17.67
C ALA A 139 4.43 -0.56 -16.56
N MET A 140 5.27 0.28 -15.95
CA MET A 140 6.12 -0.15 -14.84
C MET A 140 5.31 -0.46 -13.59
N LEU A 141 4.31 0.36 -13.27
CA LEU A 141 3.39 0.09 -12.17
C LEU A 141 2.69 -1.26 -12.33
N ALA A 142 2.18 -1.56 -13.54
CA ALA A 142 1.54 -2.83 -13.83
C ALA A 142 2.50 -4.03 -13.64
N SER A 143 3.75 -3.91 -14.09
CA SER A 143 4.80 -4.91 -13.87
C SER A 143 5.11 -5.10 -12.39
N LEU A 144 5.20 -4.02 -11.60
CA LEU A 144 5.44 -4.09 -10.15
C LEU A 144 4.32 -4.83 -9.43
N LEU A 145 3.06 -4.53 -9.75
CA LEU A 145 1.90 -5.23 -9.17
C LEU A 145 1.91 -6.72 -9.50
N ALA A 146 2.22 -7.06 -10.76
CA ALA A 146 2.33 -8.44 -11.18
C ALA A 146 3.47 -9.16 -10.45
N GLY A 147 4.63 -8.52 -10.34
CA GLY A 147 5.79 -9.03 -9.60
C GLY A 147 5.53 -9.24 -8.12
N ALA A 148 4.74 -8.36 -7.50
CA ALA A 148 4.32 -8.43 -6.10
C ALA A 148 3.24 -9.50 -5.83
N GLY A 149 2.84 -10.26 -6.86
CA GLY A 149 1.96 -11.43 -6.73
C GLY A 149 0.47 -11.15 -6.93
N ILE A 150 0.07 -10.00 -7.48
CA ILE A 150 -1.32 -9.76 -7.88
C ILE A 150 -1.73 -10.78 -8.95
N GLY A 151 -2.89 -11.41 -8.76
CA GLY A 151 -3.36 -12.52 -9.58
C GLY A 151 -3.61 -12.16 -11.04
N GLU A 152 -4.24 -11.01 -11.27
CA GLU A 152 -4.54 -10.50 -12.61
C GLU A 152 -4.30 -8.99 -12.67
N VAL A 153 -3.42 -8.58 -13.58
CA VAL A 153 -3.19 -7.17 -13.90
C VAL A 153 -3.56 -6.95 -15.36
N ASP A 154 -4.72 -6.34 -15.59
CA ASP A 154 -5.15 -5.90 -16.92
C ASP A 154 -4.55 -4.53 -17.23
N VAL A 155 -4.05 -4.35 -18.44
CA VAL A 155 -3.54 -3.05 -18.91
C VAL A 155 -4.37 -2.63 -20.11
N ARG A 156 -4.92 -1.42 -20.02
CA ARG A 156 -5.68 -0.77 -21.10
C ARG A 156 -4.97 0.49 -21.54
N ASP A 157 -4.65 0.54 -22.82
CA ASP A 157 -4.05 1.70 -23.46
C ASP A 157 -4.36 1.65 -24.97
N VAL A 158 -4.13 2.77 -25.66
CA VAL A 158 -4.37 2.93 -27.11
C VAL A 158 -3.11 3.44 -27.80
N GLY A 159 -2.93 3.05 -29.05
CA GLY A 159 -1.77 3.46 -29.85
C GLY A 159 -0.60 2.51 -29.75
N ARG A 160 0.59 3.01 -30.11
CA ARG A 160 1.81 2.22 -30.28
C ARG A 160 2.91 2.72 -29.35
N VAL A 161 3.82 1.83 -28.97
CA VAL A 161 4.98 2.19 -28.16
C VAL A 161 5.86 3.17 -28.95
N GLU A 162 6.11 4.33 -28.36
CA GLU A 162 7.02 5.34 -28.89
C GLU A 162 8.42 5.17 -28.27
N ALA A 163 9.47 5.70 -28.91
CA ALA A 163 10.83 5.63 -28.37
C ALA A 163 10.93 6.24 -26.96
N GLY A 164 10.17 7.30 -26.70
CA GLY A 164 10.08 7.96 -25.40
C GLY A 164 9.24 7.21 -24.34
N ASP A 165 8.60 6.09 -24.67
CA ASP A 165 7.86 5.25 -23.70
C ASP A 165 8.76 4.22 -23.01
N VAL A 166 9.96 3.97 -23.55
CA VAL A 166 10.86 2.93 -23.06
C VAL A 166 11.32 3.24 -21.64
N ALA A 167 11.18 2.26 -20.75
CA ALA A 167 11.55 2.39 -19.35
C ALA A 167 11.97 1.03 -18.74
N PRO A 168 12.97 0.99 -17.84
CA PRO A 168 13.23 -0.20 -17.03
C PRO A 168 11.97 -0.61 -16.27
N GLY A 169 11.72 -1.90 -16.13
CA GLY A 169 10.51 -2.41 -15.48
C GLY A 169 9.19 -2.14 -16.23
N GLY A 170 9.19 -1.30 -17.28
CA GLY A 170 8.04 -0.96 -18.11
C GLY A 170 8.14 -1.57 -19.51
N LEU A 171 7.95 -0.72 -20.53
CA LEU A 171 8.02 -1.11 -21.93
C LEU A 171 9.48 -1.20 -22.40
N PRO A 172 9.91 -2.31 -23.00
CA PRO A 172 11.29 -2.48 -23.41
C PRO A 172 11.52 -1.95 -24.85
N ALA A 173 12.77 -1.69 -25.23
CA ALA A 173 13.10 -1.08 -26.52
C ALA A 173 12.65 -1.94 -27.73
N GLU A 174 12.64 -3.27 -27.60
CA GLU A 174 12.16 -4.17 -28.65
C GLU A 174 10.65 -4.06 -28.93
N SER A 175 9.91 -3.33 -28.09
CA SER A 175 8.47 -3.14 -28.26
C SER A 175 8.09 -1.88 -29.05
N ILE A 176 9.06 -1.04 -29.43
CA ILE A 176 8.81 0.18 -30.21
C ILE A 176 8.02 -0.16 -31.48
N GLY A 177 6.93 0.56 -31.72
CA GLY A 177 6.01 0.33 -32.84
C GLY A 177 4.95 -0.76 -32.60
N HIS A 178 5.07 -1.60 -31.57
CA HIS A 178 4.02 -2.56 -31.21
C HIS A 178 2.82 -1.87 -30.54
N ARG A 179 1.68 -2.56 -30.45
CA ARG A 179 0.52 -2.07 -29.69
C ARG A 179 0.89 -1.93 -28.22
N ARG A 180 0.62 -0.75 -27.64
CA ARG A 180 1.10 -0.42 -26.28
C ARG A 180 0.48 -1.32 -25.21
N ASP A 181 -0.81 -1.65 -25.34
CA ASP A 181 -1.51 -2.57 -24.43
C ASP A 181 -0.95 -4.00 -24.49
N GLU A 182 -0.64 -4.52 -25.68
CA GLU A 182 -0.05 -5.85 -25.86
C GLU A 182 1.37 -5.93 -25.30
N ALA A 183 2.20 -4.91 -25.56
CA ALA A 183 3.55 -4.82 -25.03
C ALA A 183 3.55 -4.74 -23.50
N ALA A 184 2.65 -3.92 -22.92
CA ALA A 184 2.50 -3.83 -21.47
C ALA A 184 2.02 -5.15 -20.86
N ARG A 185 1.03 -5.82 -21.47
CA ARG A 185 0.61 -7.17 -21.03
C ARG A 185 1.74 -8.18 -21.10
N GLN A 186 2.66 -8.07 -22.07
CA GLN A 186 3.83 -8.93 -22.14
C GLN A 186 4.81 -8.62 -20.98
N ALA A 187 5.06 -7.35 -20.68
CA ALA A 187 5.88 -6.94 -19.54
C ALA A 187 5.31 -7.44 -18.20
N VAL A 188 3.99 -7.32 -18.01
CA VAL A 188 3.23 -7.88 -16.88
C VAL A 188 3.45 -9.39 -16.76
N ARG A 189 3.31 -10.14 -17.86
CA ARG A 189 3.52 -11.59 -17.86
C ARG A 189 4.95 -12.01 -17.53
N ARG A 190 5.95 -11.27 -18.01
CA ARG A 190 7.37 -11.51 -17.66
C ARG A 190 7.63 -11.21 -16.17
N SER A 191 6.94 -10.23 -15.62
CA SER A 191 7.11 -9.79 -14.23
C SER A 191 6.37 -10.66 -13.21
N ALA A 192 5.27 -11.32 -13.60
CA ALA A 192 4.52 -12.18 -12.69
C ALA A 192 5.33 -13.40 -12.21
N PRO A 193 5.23 -13.79 -10.92
CA PRO A 193 5.95 -14.94 -10.37
C PRO A 193 5.40 -16.30 -10.82
N ASP A 194 4.18 -16.32 -11.34
CA ASP A 194 3.50 -17.51 -11.86
C ASP A 194 2.46 -17.05 -12.91
N ARG A 195 1.93 -18.00 -13.68
CA ARG A 195 0.78 -17.73 -14.54
C ARG A 195 -0.43 -17.33 -13.69
N PRO A 196 -1.29 -16.41 -14.17
CA PRO A 196 -2.57 -16.11 -13.52
C PRO A 196 -3.36 -17.39 -13.26
N PRO A 197 -4.04 -17.52 -12.11
CA PRO A 197 -4.91 -18.66 -11.84
C PRO A 197 -5.92 -18.84 -12.98
N ARG A 198 -6.04 -20.08 -13.51
CA ARG A 198 -7.08 -20.38 -14.49
C ARG A 198 -8.43 -20.24 -13.80
N ARG A 199 -9.26 -19.30 -14.26
CA ARG A 199 -10.67 -19.26 -13.86
C ARG A 199 -11.38 -20.46 -14.48
N SER A 200 -11.98 -21.28 -13.63
CA SER A 200 -12.98 -22.23 -14.10
C SER A 200 -14.16 -21.41 -14.60
N ARG A 201 -14.47 -21.48 -15.89
CA ARG A 201 -15.65 -20.82 -16.52
C ARG A 201 -17.00 -21.38 -16.01
N THR A 202 -17.00 -22.17 -14.94
CA THR A 202 -18.11 -23.06 -14.56
C THR A 202 -19.13 -22.45 -13.60
N THR A 203 -18.96 -21.19 -13.21
CA THR A 203 -20.04 -20.41 -12.58
C THR A 203 -20.29 -19.19 -13.46
N PRO A 204 -21.40 -19.15 -14.20
CA PRO A 204 -21.92 -17.89 -14.71
C PRO A 204 -22.15 -17.01 -13.48
N LEU A 205 -21.41 -15.91 -13.38
CA LEU A 205 -21.82 -14.84 -12.47
C LEU A 205 -23.17 -14.34 -12.99
N PRO A 206 -24.20 -14.18 -12.14
CA PRO A 206 -25.42 -13.52 -12.54
C PRO A 206 -25.03 -12.08 -12.94
N ASP A 207 -25.20 -11.76 -14.22
CA ASP A 207 -24.98 -10.46 -14.87
C ASP A 207 -23.84 -9.59 -14.30
N GLY A 208 -22.63 -9.80 -14.85
CA GLY A 208 -21.50 -8.89 -14.68
C GLY A 208 -20.19 -9.64 -14.40
N GLU A 209 -19.14 -9.34 -15.16
CA GLU A 209 -17.78 -9.74 -14.75
C GLU A 209 -17.51 -9.19 -13.35
N PRO A 210 -16.85 -9.95 -12.44
CA PRO A 210 -16.60 -9.45 -11.11
C PRO A 210 -15.62 -8.27 -11.24
N GLY A 211 -16.02 -7.11 -10.71
CA GLY A 211 -15.31 -5.84 -10.85
C GLY A 211 -13.84 -5.92 -10.42
N PHE A 212 -13.03 -4.95 -10.86
CA PHE A 212 -11.65 -4.84 -10.42
C PHE A 212 -11.59 -4.45 -8.93
N SER A 213 -10.68 -5.07 -8.19
CA SER A 213 -10.40 -4.71 -6.79
C SER A 213 -9.83 -3.29 -6.68
N LEU A 214 -9.15 -2.83 -7.73
CA LEU A 214 -8.63 -1.47 -7.87
C LEU A 214 -8.45 -1.12 -9.35
N VAL A 215 -8.77 0.11 -9.73
CA VAL A 215 -8.42 0.68 -11.04
C VAL A 215 -7.40 1.80 -10.88
N ILE A 216 -6.33 1.78 -11.66
CA ILE A 216 -5.26 2.77 -11.58
C ILE A 216 -5.27 3.60 -12.87
N LEU A 217 -5.46 4.90 -12.73
CA LEU A 217 -5.51 5.88 -13.81
C LEU A 217 -4.11 6.50 -13.94
N ALA A 218 -3.39 6.10 -14.98
CA ALA A 218 -2.05 6.55 -15.29
C ALA A 218 -1.98 7.19 -16.69
N PRO A 219 -2.73 8.28 -16.95
CA PRO A 219 -2.81 8.88 -18.27
C PRO A 219 -1.44 9.35 -18.73
N ARG A 220 -1.20 9.24 -20.05
CA ARG A 220 -0.02 9.84 -20.68
C ARG A 220 -0.19 11.35 -20.80
N ASP A 221 -1.41 11.84 -20.99
CA ASP A 221 -1.73 13.27 -21.06
C ASP A 221 -1.47 13.96 -19.72
N ASP A 222 -0.65 15.01 -19.71
CA ASP A 222 -0.24 15.67 -18.48
C ASP A 222 -1.32 16.56 -17.86
N VAL A 223 -2.20 17.13 -18.68
CA VAL A 223 -3.37 17.83 -18.17
C VAL A 223 -4.27 16.86 -17.43
N ALA A 224 -4.45 15.62 -17.93
CA ALA A 224 -5.18 14.58 -17.24
C ALA A 224 -4.47 14.08 -15.97
N VAL A 225 -3.13 14.14 -15.89
CA VAL A 225 -2.40 13.91 -14.63
C VAL A 225 -2.66 15.05 -13.64
N HIS A 226 -2.54 16.31 -14.07
CA HIS A 226 -2.61 17.46 -13.19
C HIS A 226 -4.05 17.81 -12.76
N ALA A 227 -4.98 17.76 -13.70
CA ALA A 227 -6.39 18.10 -13.63
C ALA A 227 -7.25 17.00 -14.29
N PRO A 228 -7.33 15.80 -13.68
CA PRO A 228 -8.07 14.67 -14.24
C PRO A 228 -9.54 15.04 -14.54
N PRO A 229 -10.06 14.70 -15.73
CA PRO A 229 -11.46 14.96 -16.04
C PRO A 229 -12.36 14.11 -15.13
N PRO A 230 -13.37 14.69 -14.46
CA PRO A 230 -14.30 13.92 -13.62
C PRO A 230 -14.96 12.76 -14.37
N SER A 231 -15.29 12.98 -15.66
CA SER A 231 -15.90 11.98 -16.54
C SER A 231 -15.09 10.70 -16.74
N THR A 232 -13.76 10.75 -16.57
CA THR A 232 -12.92 9.54 -16.69
C THR A 232 -13.16 8.55 -15.55
N ALA A 233 -13.61 9.05 -14.39
CA ALA A 233 -13.88 8.25 -13.20
C ALA A 233 -15.38 8.06 -12.92
N GLU A 234 -16.28 8.73 -13.64
CA GLU A 234 -17.74 8.58 -13.47
C GLU A 234 -18.21 7.12 -13.42
N PRO A 235 -17.80 6.22 -14.35
CA PRO A 235 -18.20 4.81 -14.25
C PRO A 235 -17.68 4.12 -12.99
N LEU A 236 -16.49 4.49 -12.53
CA LEU A 236 -15.86 3.91 -11.32
C LEU A 236 -16.53 4.41 -10.04
N ILE A 237 -16.96 5.67 -10.04
CA ILE A 237 -17.75 6.25 -8.96
C ILE A 237 -19.12 5.55 -8.89
N ALA A 238 -19.81 5.44 -10.04
CA ALA A 238 -21.12 4.81 -10.13
C ALA A 238 -21.10 3.32 -9.72
N SER A 239 -20.05 2.58 -10.08
CA SER A 239 -19.89 1.17 -9.70
C SER A 239 -19.25 0.95 -8.32
N GLY A 240 -18.96 2.00 -7.56
CA GLY A 240 -18.28 1.88 -6.26
C GLY A 240 -16.86 1.31 -6.34
N THR A 241 -16.21 1.37 -7.51
CA THR A 241 -14.89 0.78 -7.74
C THR A 241 -13.78 1.71 -7.24
N PRO A 242 -12.96 1.26 -6.27
CA PRO A 242 -11.80 2.01 -5.79
C PRO A 242 -10.84 2.33 -6.94
N HIS A 243 -10.29 3.54 -6.94
CA HIS A 243 -9.34 3.93 -7.98
C HIS A 243 -8.24 4.88 -7.51
N LEU A 244 -7.05 4.74 -8.08
CA LEU A 244 -5.86 5.51 -7.76
C LEU A 244 -5.38 6.28 -8.99
N TYR A 245 -5.03 7.55 -8.82
CA TYR A 245 -4.35 8.32 -9.86
C TYR A 245 -2.83 8.24 -9.68
N ALA A 246 -2.09 8.15 -10.78
CA ALA A 246 -0.63 8.26 -10.75
C ALA A 246 -0.11 8.84 -12.06
N GLY A 247 0.90 9.70 -12.04
CA GLY A 247 1.46 10.23 -13.27
C GLY A 247 2.55 11.27 -13.05
N VAL A 248 3.12 11.73 -14.16
CA VAL A 248 4.07 12.83 -14.17
C VAL A 248 3.52 13.92 -15.08
N VAL A 249 3.57 15.16 -14.61
CA VAL A 249 3.27 16.38 -15.36
C VAL A 249 4.44 17.31 -15.22
N GLU A 250 4.97 17.80 -16.33
CA GLU A 250 6.17 18.64 -16.35
C GLU A 250 7.32 17.96 -15.57
N ALA A 251 7.79 18.60 -14.49
CA ALA A 251 8.81 18.09 -13.59
C ALA A 251 8.23 17.59 -12.24
N THR A 252 6.92 17.34 -12.18
CA THR A 252 6.19 16.97 -10.96
C THR A 252 5.53 15.60 -11.09
N GLY A 253 5.90 14.69 -10.20
CA GLY A 253 5.28 13.39 -10.01
C GLY A 253 4.11 13.47 -9.04
N ILE A 254 3.04 12.72 -9.33
CA ILE A 254 1.83 12.71 -8.53
C ILE A 254 1.36 11.28 -8.28
N VAL A 255 1.03 10.96 -7.02
CA VAL A 255 0.36 9.72 -6.59
C VAL A 255 -0.85 10.07 -5.75
N GLY A 256 -2.03 9.72 -6.22
CA GLY A 256 -3.29 9.98 -5.56
C GLY A 256 -4.13 11.11 -6.19
N PRO A 257 -5.38 11.28 -5.72
CA PRO A 257 -5.93 10.56 -4.57
C PRO A 257 -6.21 9.08 -4.86
N LEU A 258 -6.12 8.24 -3.83
CA LEU A 258 -6.84 6.97 -3.80
C LEU A 258 -8.28 7.30 -3.40
N VAL A 259 -9.17 7.07 -4.35
CA VAL A 259 -10.60 7.36 -4.24
C VAL A 259 -11.34 6.09 -3.81
N LEU A 260 -12.02 6.18 -2.68
CA LEU A 260 -13.06 5.28 -2.24
C LEU A 260 -14.39 6.00 -2.52
N PRO A 261 -15.16 5.59 -3.55
CA PRO A 261 -16.38 6.29 -3.92
C PRO A 261 -17.33 6.49 -2.74
N GLY A 262 -17.80 7.72 -2.54
CA GLY A 262 -18.64 8.10 -1.41
C GLY A 262 -17.92 8.31 -0.07
N GLU A 263 -16.61 8.08 0.02
CA GLU A 263 -15.85 8.17 1.28
C GLU A 263 -14.68 9.15 1.21
N THR A 264 -13.88 9.11 0.15
CA THR A 264 -12.74 10.03 -0.02
C THR A 264 -12.95 11.00 -1.18
N GLY A 265 -12.27 12.16 -1.13
CA GLY A 265 -12.36 13.17 -2.17
C GLY A 265 -11.87 12.64 -3.54
N CYS A 266 -12.65 12.89 -4.58
CA CYS A 266 -12.38 12.43 -5.94
C CYS A 266 -11.78 13.53 -6.84
N ALA A 267 -11.52 13.22 -8.11
CA ALA A 267 -11.08 14.20 -9.11
C ALA A 267 -12.07 15.38 -9.28
N GLY A 268 -13.38 15.13 -9.12
CA GLY A 268 -14.40 16.17 -9.09
C GLY A 268 -14.22 17.10 -7.89
N CYS A 269 -14.06 16.57 -6.68
CA CYS A 269 -13.81 17.39 -5.50
C CYS A 269 -12.54 18.25 -5.63
N LEU A 270 -11.48 17.68 -6.22
CA LEU A 270 -10.26 18.42 -6.54
C LEU A 270 -10.54 19.56 -7.53
N HIS A 271 -11.34 19.31 -8.57
CA HIS A 271 -11.68 20.32 -9.57
C HIS A 271 -12.47 21.46 -8.94
N GLU A 272 -13.54 21.15 -8.21
CA GLU A 272 -14.37 22.16 -7.53
C GLU A 272 -13.56 22.97 -6.52
N GLY A 273 -12.77 22.31 -5.66
CA GLY A 273 -11.94 23.01 -4.69
C GLY A 273 -10.87 23.91 -5.33
N ARG A 274 -10.40 23.61 -6.55
CA ARG A 274 -9.50 24.52 -7.28
C ARG A 274 -10.27 25.68 -7.91
N THR A 275 -11.47 25.43 -8.42
CA THR A 275 -12.37 26.47 -8.95
C THR A 275 -12.76 27.49 -7.88
N ASP A 276 -13.05 27.04 -6.66
CA ASP A 276 -13.31 27.93 -5.51
C ASP A 276 -12.12 28.84 -5.18
N ARG A 277 -10.89 28.32 -5.31
CA ARG A 277 -9.66 29.07 -5.00
C ARG A 277 -9.25 30.00 -6.13
N ASP A 278 -9.52 29.62 -7.37
CA ASP A 278 -9.20 30.36 -8.58
C ASP A 278 -10.35 30.23 -9.59
N PRO A 279 -11.22 31.25 -9.72
CA PRO A 279 -12.32 31.24 -10.68
C PRO A 279 -11.87 31.11 -12.15
N ALA A 280 -10.61 31.42 -12.47
CA ALA A 280 -10.07 31.24 -13.82
C ALA A 280 -9.65 29.77 -14.09
N TRP A 281 -9.60 28.92 -13.06
CA TRP A 281 -9.11 27.55 -13.15
C TRP A 281 -9.79 26.71 -14.24
N PRO A 282 -11.13 26.65 -14.37
CA PRO A 282 -11.78 25.88 -15.43
C PRO A 282 -11.38 26.35 -16.83
N ARG A 283 -11.22 27.66 -17.02
CA ARG A 283 -10.79 28.25 -18.29
C ARG A 283 -9.35 27.86 -18.63
N LEU A 284 -8.45 27.88 -17.66
CA LEU A 284 -7.05 27.45 -17.86
C LEU A 284 -6.97 25.97 -18.24
N VAL A 285 -7.70 25.10 -17.52
CA VAL A 285 -7.75 23.67 -17.84
C VAL A 285 -8.28 23.43 -19.26
N ALA A 286 -9.33 24.16 -19.67
CA ALA A 286 -9.85 24.06 -21.03
C ALA A 286 -8.81 24.49 -22.08
N GLN A 287 -8.10 25.61 -21.85
CA GLN A 287 -7.03 26.08 -22.75
C GLN A 287 -5.90 25.06 -22.88
N TRP A 288 -5.45 24.46 -21.77
CA TRP A 288 -4.39 23.44 -21.82
C TRP A 288 -4.83 22.19 -22.58
N ARG A 289 -6.09 21.75 -22.44
CA ARG A 289 -6.64 20.60 -23.19
C ARG A 289 -6.81 20.87 -24.68
N SER A 290 -7.11 22.11 -25.05
CA SER A 290 -7.26 22.53 -26.46
C SER A 290 -5.94 22.91 -27.14
N GLY A 291 -4.84 22.96 -26.39
CA GLY A 291 -3.52 23.28 -26.91
C GLY A 291 -3.02 22.27 -27.93
N ALA A 292 -2.15 22.72 -28.84
CA ALA A 292 -1.50 21.83 -29.80
C ALA A 292 -0.62 20.79 -29.08
N PRO A 293 -0.51 19.56 -29.61
CA PRO A 293 0.41 18.56 -29.07
C PRO A 293 1.84 19.09 -29.00
N ARG A 294 2.50 18.89 -27.85
CA ARG A 294 3.92 19.24 -27.70
C ARG A 294 4.79 18.24 -28.45
N GLN A 295 5.92 18.73 -28.99
CA GLN A 295 6.91 17.88 -29.67
C GLN A 295 7.53 16.83 -28.73
N ALA A 296 7.69 17.17 -27.45
CA ALA A 296 8.13 16.25 -26.42
C ALA A 296 7.38 16.53 -25.12
N GLN A 297 6.82 15.49 -24.52
CA GLN A 297 6.16 15.60 -23.23
C GLN A 297 7.18 15.32 -22.10
N PRO A 298 7.35 16.24 -21.15
CA PRO A 298 8.22 16.00 -20.00
C PRO A 298 7.67 14.85 -19.16
N CYS A 299 8.49 13.82 -18.99
CA CYS A 299 8.20 12.68 -18.13
C CYS A 299 9.53 12.04 -17.76
N ASP A 300 10.34 12.72 -16.94
CA ASP A 300 11.67 12.23 -16.56
C ASP A 300 11.63 10.76 -16.11
N LEU A 301 12.62 9.97 -16.53
CA LEU A 301 12.60 8.52 -16.31
C LEU A 301 12.73 8.17 -14.82
N THR A 302 13.57 8.87 -14.07
CA THR A 302 13.78 8.62 -12.65
C THR A 302 12.58 9.06 -11.81
N LEU A 303 11.98 10.20 -12.17
CA LEU A 303 10.72 10.66 -11.57
C LEU A 303 9.57 9.69 -11.86
N ALA A 304 9.42 9.22 -13.10
CA ALA A 304 8.40 8.25 -13.48
C ALA A 304 8.56 6.92 -12.73
N THR A 305 9.80 6.45 -12.56
CA THR A 305 10.12 5.26 -11.76
C THR A 305 9.74 5.44 -10.30
N THR A 306 10.06 6.60 -9.73
CA THR A 306 9.76 6.96 -8.34
C THR A 306 8.24 7.01 -8.10
N VAL A 307 7.49 7.63 -9.01
CA VAL A 307 6.01 7.68 -8.98
C VAL A 307 5.41 6.29 -9.12
N ALA A 308 5.88 5.48 -10.07
CA ALA A 308 5.39 4.11 -10.27
C ALA A 308 5.62 3.24 -9.02
N GLY A 309 6.79 3.35 -8.39
CA GLY A 309 7.13 2.66 -7.16
C GLY A 309 6.22 3.04 -5.99
N LEU A 310 6.04 4.35 -5.73
CA LEU A 310 5.17 4.81 -4.65
C LEU A 310 3.69 4.44 -4.90
N ALA A 311 3.21 4.61 -6.13
CA ALA A 311 1.84 4.24 -6.49
C ALA A 311 1.60 2.73 -6.36
N ALA A 312 2.57 1.89 -6.75
CA ALA A 312 2.49 0.44 -6.52
C ALA A 312 2.46 0.12 -5.02
N ALA A 313 3.29 0.78 -4.20
CA ALA A 313 3.28 0.58 -2.75
C ALA A 313 1.92 0.96 -2.11
N HIS A 314 1.33 2.09 -2.51
CA HIS A 314 0.00 2.50 -2.05
C HIS A 314 -1.10 1.55 -2.51
N ALA A 315 -1.04 1.09 -3.77
CA ALA A 315 -1.98 0.10 -4.30
C ALA A 315 -1.89 -1.23 -3.53
N LEU A 316 -0.68 -1.73 -3.27
CA LEU A 316 -0.49 -2.97 -2.51
C LEU A 316 -0.96 -2.82 -1.06
N ALA A 317 -0.68 -1.69 -0.40
CA ALA A 317 -1.18 -1.43 0.95
C ALA A 317 -2.71 -1.48 0.99
N PHE A 318 -3.38 -0.85 0.02
CA PHE A 318 -4.84 -0.88 -0.12
C PHE A 318 -5.37 -2.30 -0.36
N LEU A 319 -4.76 -3.02 -1.29
CA LEU A 319 -5.16 -4.40 -1.64
C LEU A 319 -4.90 -5.40 -0.50
N ASP A 320 -3.97 -5.08 0.40
CA ASP A 320 -3.74 -5.83 1.65
C ASP A 320 -4.68 -5.41 2.78
N GLY A 321 -5.64 -4.49 2.53
CA GLY A 321 -6.66 -4.07 3.50
C GLY A 321 -6.27 -2.87 4.37
N ARG A 322 -5.23 -2.11 4.00
CA ARG A 322 -4.83 -0.87 4.72
C ARG A 322 -5.02 0.35 3.84
N LEU A 323 -5.68 1.38 4.37
CA LEU A 323 -5.80 2.64 3.65
C LEU A 323 -4.42 3.35 3.60
N PRO A 324 -3.80 3.53 2.41
CA PRO A 324 -2.55 4.28 2.29
C PRO A 324 -2.78 5.77 2.57
N SER A 325 -1.69 6.50 2.81
CA SER A 325 -1.71 7.95 3.03
C SER A 325 -2.18 8.77 1.81
N SER A 326 -2.40 8.13 0.64
CA SER A 326 -3.09 8.77 -0.49
C SER A 326 -4.61 8.63 -0.44
N GLY A 327 -5.20 7.93 0.54
CA GLY A 327 -6.64 7.88 0.75
C GLY A 327 -7.18 9.28 1.03
N GLY A 328 -7.79 9.92 0.02
CA GLY A 328 -8.22 11.32 0.12
C GLY A 328 -7.08 12.35 0.08
N ALA A 329 -5.89 12.01 -0.42
CA ALA A 329 -4.78 12.96 -0.57
C ALA A 329 -3.92 12.68 -1.82
N ARG A 330 -3.38 13.74 -2.41
CA ARG A 330 -2.36 13.67 -3.47
C ARG A 330 -0.98 13.80 -2.87
N TRP A 331 -0.12 12.84 -3.15
CA TRP A 331 1.31 12.95 -2.92
C TRP A 331 1.95 13.58 -4.15
N GLU A 332 2.64 14.69 -3.96
CA GLU A 332 3.31 15.45 -5.02
C GLU A 332 4.81 15.49 -4.73
N VAL A 333 5.62 15.36 -5.78
CA VAL A 333 7.09 15.42 -5.70
C VAL A 333 7.62 16.10 -6.94
N SER A 334 8.57 17.03 -6.79
CA SER A 334 9.10 17.79 -7.94
C SER A 334 10.61 17.68 -8.04
N LEU A 335 11.11 17.63 -9.28
CA LEU A 335 12.54 17.76 -9.56
C LEU A 335 13.03 19.20 -9.31
N PRO A 336 14.31 19.39 -8.94
CA PRO A 336 15.30 18.35 -8.66
C PRO A 336 15.26 17.83 -7.21
N GLY A 337 14.50 18.46 -6.32
CA GLY A 337 14.57 18.23 -4.87
C GLY A 337 13.95 16.92 -4.37
N LEU A 338 13.04 16.32 -5.14
CA LEU A 338 12.36 15.05 -4.83
C LEU A 338 11.78 14.95 -3.40
N THR A 339 11.35 16.09 -2.85
CA THR A 339 10.67 16.15 -1.56
C THR A 339 9.18 15.89 -1.74
N TRP A 340 8.66 14.90 -1.01
CA TRP A 340 7.24 14.53 -1.08
C TRP A 340 6.37 15.41 -0.20
N HIS A 341 5.25 15.87 -0.75
CA HIS A 341 4.22 16.62 -0.04
C HIS A 341 2.86 15.96 -0.20
N ALA A 342 2.20 15.66 0.91
CA ALA A 342 0.80 15.26 0.90
C ALA A 342 -0.11 16.52 0.85
N ARG A 343 -1.00 16.56 -0.15
CA ARG A 343 -2.01 17.58 -0.36
C ARG A 343 -3.39 16.94 -0.21
N PRO A 344 -4.12 17.19 0.89
CA PRO A 344 -5.47 16.66 1.09
C PRO A 344 -6.41 17.06 -0.05
N VAL A 345 -7.26 16.12 -0.46
CA VAL A 345 -8.38 16.34 -1.38
C VAL A 345 -9.66 16.21 -0.57
N TRP A 346 -10.13 17.35 -0.08
CA TRP A 346 -11.35 17.42 0.71
C TRP A 346 -12.58 17.14 -0.15
N ALA A 347 -13.56 16.44 0.43
CA ALA A 347 -14.86 16.28 -0.20
C ALA A 347 -15.51 17.65 -0.42
N HIS A 348 -16.04 17.87 -1.62
CA HIS A 348 -16.62 19.15 -2.00
C HIS A 348 -18.15 19.03 -2.06
N PRO A 349 -18.92 19.98 -1.47
CA PRO A 349 -20.38 19.90 -1.42
C PRO A 349 -21.05 19.97 -2.80
N ALA A 350 -20.44 20.67 -3.77
CA ALA A 350 -20.94 20.72 -5.15
C ALA A 350 -20.58 19.48 -5.99
N CYS A 351 -19.75 18.57 -5.45
CA CYS A 351 -19.36 17.37 -6.17
C CYS A 351 -20.34 16.22 -5.90
N PRO A 352 -20.95 15.60 -6.93
CA PRO A 352 -21.97 14.57 -6.76
C PRO A 352 -21.41 13.19 -6.37
N CYS A 353 -20.16 13.10 -5.91
CA CYS A 353 -19.49 11.82 -5.62
C CYS A 353 -19.89 11.19 -4.28
N GLY A 354 -20.75 11.83 -3.49
CA GLY A 354 -21.26 11.35 -2.21
C GLY A 354 -20.30 11.52 -1.01
N ALA A 355 -19.03 11.87 -1.23
CA ALA A 355 -18.04 11.97 -0.15
C ALA A 355 -18.37 13.06 0.89
N ALA A 356 -19.05 14.13 0.48
CA ALA A 356 -19.44 15.23 1.38
C ALA A 356 -20.65 14.90 2.26
N GLU A 357 -21.45 13.90 1.89
CA GLU A 357 -22.68 13.51 2.61
C GLU A 357 -22.35 12.58 3.78
N LYS A 358 -21.44 11.61 3.60
CA LYS A 358 -21.01 10.70 4.68
C LYS A 358 -20.30 11.43 5.82
N GLY A 359 -19.49 12.44 5.53
CA GLY A 359 -18.80 13.23 6.56
C GLY A 359 -19.75 13.98 7.51
N LYS A 360 -20.99 14.27 7.08
CA LYS A 360 -22.01 14.89 7.94
C LYS A 360 -22.71 13.87 8.86
N GLY A 361 -22.73 12.59 8.48
CA GLY A 361 -23.34 11.51 9.27
C GLY A 361 -22.52 11.11 10.50
N GLU A 362 -21.19 11.20 10.44
CA GLU A 362 -20.32 10.89 11.59
C GLU A 362 -20.23 12.04 12.62
N HIS A 363 -20.51 13.28 12.21
CA HIS A 363 -20.51 14.45 13.09
C HIS A 363 -21.88 14.79 13.71
N THR A 364 -22.94 14.01 13.44
CA THR A 364 -24.30 14.27 13.98
C THR A 364 -24.69 13.34 15.13
N SER A 365 -23.75 12.60 15.72
CA SER A 365 -23.98 11.90 17.00
C SER A 365 -23.22 12.57 18.14
N LYS A 366 -24.01 13.18 19.06
CA LYS A 366 -23.64 13.92 20.28
C LYS A 366 -23.20 15.38 20.11
N ASP A 367 -24.14 16.23 19.69
CA ASP A 367 -24.31 17.52 20.37
C ASP A 367 -25.52 17.35 21.31
N GLU A 368 -25.27 16.86 22.52
CA GLU A 368 -26.15 17.10 23.66
C GLU A 368 -25.57 18.30 24.42
N GLU A 369 -26.45 19.26 24.62
CA GLU A 369 -26.24 20.57 25.22
C GLU A 369 -25.53 20.49 26.59
N SER A 370 -24.54 21.35 26.79
CA SER A 370 -24.23 21.86 28.12
C SER A 370 -23.94 23.35 28.06
N HIS A 371 -24.90 24.12 28.57
CA HIS A 371 -24.69 25.50 28.98
C HIS A 371 -23.79 25.54 30.23
N GLU A 372 -22.79 26.44 30.26
CA GLU A 372 -22.56 27.40 31.36
C GLU A 372 -21.38 28.37 31.09
N THR A 373 -21.72 29.65 30.99
CA THR A 373 -21.22 30.84 31.73
C THR A 373 -19.72 31.05 32.07
N MET A 374 -19.14 32.04 31.38
CA MET A 374 -18.24 33.15 31.80
C MET A 374 -16.84 32.94 32.44
N ALA A 375 -15.89 33.58 31.74
CA ALA A 375 -14.80 34.46 32.19
C ALA A 375 -13.40 33.88 32.50
N GLY A 376 -12.39 34.44 31.81
CA GLY A 376 -11.00 34.51 32.30
C GLY A 376 -9.92 34.27 31.24
N HIS A 377 -9.47 35.32 30.56
CA HIS A 377 -8.26 35.34 29.73
C HIS A 377 -7.00 34.87 30.49
N ARG A 378 -6.17 34.02 29.84
CA ARG A 378 -4.70 34.21 29.64
C ARG A 378 -4.08 33.00 28.92
N SER A 379 -3.38 33.26 27.82
CA SER A 379 -2.24 32.47 27.30
C SER A 379 -0.94 33.01 27.96
N PRO A 380 0.27 32.40 27.83
CA PRO A 380 0.73 31.40 26.84
C PRO A 380 1.68 30.28 27.37
N GLU A 381 2.20 29.47 26.43
CA GLU A 381 3.42 28.62 26.45
C GLU A 381 3.38 27.14 26.92
N GLN A 382 3.87 26.29 26.00
CA GLN A 382 4.58 25.01 26.12
C GLN A 382 4.29 24.08 27.32
N LEU A 383 3.75 22.88 27.05
CA LEU A 383 4.41 21.56 27.23
C LEU A 383 3.39 20.42 27.14
N CYS A 384 3.92 19.22 26.88
CA CYS A 384 3.38 17.92 27.32
C CYS A 384 2.04 17.43 26.73
N ARG A 385 2.13 16.50 25.77
CA ARG A 385 1.21 15.36 25.74
C ARG A 385 1.85 14.17 26.48
N LYS A 386 1.46 13.99 27.74
CA LYS A 386 1.32 12.68 28.40
C LYS A 386 -0.16 12.30 28.23
N ALA A 387 -0.47 11.24 27.49
CA ALA A 387 -0.49 9.83 27.88
C ALA A 387 -1.71 9.51 28.76
N ASP A 388 -2.54 8.55 28.35
CA ASP A 388 -2.62 7.27 29.07
C ASP A 388 -3.57 6.27 28.41
N ALA A 389 -3.01 5.12 28.07
CA ALA A 389 -3.62 3.83 28.38
C ALA A 389 -2.53 3.03 29.08
N ALA A 390 -2.76 2.66 30.34
CA ALA A 390 -1.78 1.95 31.16
C ALA A 390 -1.50 0.55 30.56
N TRP A 391 -0.25 0.32 30.14
CA TRP A 391 0.24 -0.99 29.69
C TRP A 391 1.17 -1.59 30.75
N PRO A 392 1.12 -2.91 31.01
CA PRO A 392 2.04 -3.55 31.94
C PRO A 392 3.48 -3.53 31.40
N ALA A 393 4.45 -3.45 32.30
CA ALA A 393 5.88 -3.36 32.00
C ALA A 393 6.41 -4.49 31.09
N GLY A 394 7.22 -4.14 30.07
CA GLY A 394 8.14 -5.10 29.42
C GLY A 394 8.36 -5.01 27.91
N THR A 395 7.78 -4.05 27.18
CA THR A 395 8.03 -3.86 25.73
C THR A 395 8.18 -2.36 25.44
N TRP A 396 9.37 -1.95 24.99
CA TRP A 396 9.63 -0.56 24.62
C TRP A 396 10.02 -0.49 23.15
N ARG A 397 9.58 0.56 22.44
CA ARG A 397 10.16 0.89 21.13
C ARG A 397 11.60 1.29 21.34
N ALA A 398 12.52 0.70 20.57
CA ALA A 398 13.91 1.10 20.63
C ALA A 398 14.04 2.51 20.05
N HIS A 399 14.61 3.44 20.83
CA HIS A 399 15.22 4.63 20.24
C HIS A 399 16.50 4.16 19.54
N VAL A 400 16.43 4.02 18.22
CA VAL A 400 17.60 3.77 17.35
C VAL A 400 18.03 5.09 16.75
#